data_AF-W5VW28-F1
#
_entry.id   AF-W5VW28-F1
#
_cell.length_a   1.000
_cell.length_b   1.000
_cell.length_c   1.000
_cell.angle_alpha   90.00
_cell.angle_beta   90.00
_cell.angle_gamma   90.00
#
_symmetry.space_group_name_H-M   'P 1'
#
loop_
_entity.id
_entity.type
_entity.pdbx_description
1 polymer ?
#
loop_
_entity_poly.entity_id
_entity_poly.type
_entity_poly.pdbx_seq_one_letter_code
_entity_poly.pdbx_strand_id
1 'polypeptide(L)'
;IGQAFPYTPIANPDYLIPDWSFGIREDNVAKQVARARDQGAEVVVLLSHDGFDVDRKLARRVDGIDVIFTGHTHDAIPQPEQINGTLLVSSGSHGKFLSRLDLDVNGGRIADWSYRLIPVLSDAIDPDPEIAGVVQEIRKPHLETLRTVLGQTETPLYRRGNFNGTWDDLICQALMSEREADIAMSPGFRWGAALLPGQDITVEDVYNQTAITYPEAYRQQMSGEQIKLILEDVADNLFNPDPYCQHGGDM
;
A
#
# COMPACT_ATOMS: atom_id res chain seq x y z
N ILE A 1 7.24 -16.81 6.75
CA ILE A 1 8.17 -16.38 5.68
C ILE A 1 7.84 -14.93 5.36
N GLY A 2 8.84 -14.05 5.21
CA GLY A 2 8.61 -12.65 4.87
C GLY A 2 9.01 -12.38 3.42
N GLN A 3 8.19 -11.60 2.71
CA GLN A 3 8.47 -11.19 1.34
C GLN A 3 8.22 -9.69 1.17
N ALA A 4 9.30 -8.97 0.83
CA ALA A 4 9.27 -7.54 0.59
C ALA A 4 8.86 -7.23 -0.85
N PHE A 5 8.40 -6.00 -1.08
CA PHE A 5 7.93 -5.54 -2.37
C PHE A 5 8.99 -5.75 -3.48
N PRO A 6 8.66 -6.48 -4.56
CA PRO A 6 9.66 -6.94 -5.53
C PRO A 6 10.23 -5.82 -6.40
N TYR A 7 9.53 -4.70 -6.54
CA TYR A 7 9.92 -3.59 -7.42
C TYR A 7 10.53 -2.40 -6.66
N THR A 8 10.95 -2.61 -5.41
CA THR A 8 11.53 -1.56 -4.56
C THR A 8 12.63 -0.72 -5.26
N PRO A 9 13.58 -1.32 -6.02
CA PRO A 9 14.65 -0.55 -6.70
C PRO A 9 14.20 0.32 -7.87
N ILE A 10 13.06 0.03 -8.50
CA ILE A 10 12.54 0.83 -9.62
C ILE A 10 11.45 1.82 -9.17
N ALA A 11 10.84 1.57 -8.00
CA ALA A 11 9.85 2.45 -7.40
C ALA A 11 10.47 3.61 -6.59
N ASN A 12 11.79 3.60 -6.38
CA ASN A 12 12.51 4.60 -5.59
C ASN A 12 13.83 4.98 -6.27
N PRO A 13 14.45 6.11 -5.92
CA PRO A 13 15.77 6.47 -6.42
C PRO A 13 16.83 5.38 -6.19
N ASP A 14 17.60 5.10 -7.22
CA ASP A 14 18.62 4.03 -7.26
C ASP A 14 19.68 4.15 -6.15
N TYR A 15 20.08 5.37 -5.81
CA TYR A 15 21.08 5.63 -4.78
C TYR A 15 20.65 5.21 -3.36
N LEU A 16 19.35 5.01 -3.13
CA LEU A 16 18.85 4.49 -1.85
C LEU A 16 19.03 2.97 -1.74
N ILE A 17 19.12 2.27 -2.88
CA ILE A 17 19.13 0.80 -2.96
C ILE A 17 20.21 0.37 -3.99
N PRO A 18 21.49 0.76 -3.82
CA PRO A 18 22.48 0.64 -4.88
C PRO A 18 22.86 -0.82 -5.20
N ASP A 19 22.82 -1.69 -4.19
CA ASP A 19 23.41 -3.04 -4.27
C ASP A 19 22.38 -4.17 -4.12
N TRP A 20 21.12 -3.86 -3.80
CA TRP A 20 20.13 -4.88 -3.48
C TRP A 20 19.24 -5.19 -4.67
N SER A 21 19.08 -6.49 -4.94
CA SER A 21 18.10 -6.98 -5.91
C SER A 21 16.88 -7.52 -5.19
N PHE A 22 15.71 -7.05 -5.64
CA PHE A 22 14.40 -7.51 -5.27
C PHE A 22 13.74 -8.19 -6.47
N GLY A 23 12.68 -8.95 -6.23
CA GLY A 23 11.93 -9.59 -7.30
C GLY A 23 11.03 -10.70 -6.80
N ILE A 24 10.08 -11.09 -7.64
CA ILE A 24 9.23 -12.26 -7.40
C ILE A 24 10.09 -13.49 -7.63
N ARG A 25 10.47 -14.19 -6.56
CA ARG A 25 11.42 -15.32 -6.60
C ARG A 25 10.75 -16.60 -6.13
N GLU A 26 9.86 -17.15 -6.96
CA GLU A 26 9.07 -18.35 -6.67
C GLU A 26 9.91 -19.50 -6.10
N ASP A 27 11.03 -19.82 -6.76
CA ASP A 27 11.94 -20.89 -6.33
C ASP A 27 12.48 -20.66 -4.91
N ASN A 28 12.74 -19.41 -4.53
CA ASN A 28 13.22 -19.10 -3.19
C ASN A 28 12.09 -19.22 -2.17
N VAL A 29 10.87 -18.79 -2.50
CA VAL A 29 9.70 -18.99 -1.64
C VAL A 29 9.47 -20.48 -1.41
N ALA A 30 9.44 -21.28 -2.48
CA ALA A 30 9.28 -22.72 -2.42
C ALA A 30 10.37 -23.40 -1.55
N LYS A 31 11.64 -22.98 -1.71
CA LYS A 31 12.73 -23.46 -0.85
C LYS A 31 12.53 -23.09 0.63
N GLN A 32 12.07 -21.87 0.93
CA GLN A 32 11.80 -21.47 2.32
C GLN A 32 10.59 -22.21 2.90
N VAL A 33 9.56 -22.49 2.09
CA VAL A 33 8.40 -23.30 2.49
C VAL A 33 8.87 -24.71 2.84
N ALA A 34 9.59 -25.38 1.92
CA ALA A 34 10.12 -26.72 2.15
C ALA A 34 11.02 -26.77 3.40
N ARG A 35 11.93 -25.81 3.54
CA ARG A 35 12.79 -25.70 4.72
C ARG A 35 11.99 -25.54 6.02
N ALA A 36 10.94 -24.72 6.03
CA ALA A 36 10.10 -24.55 7.21
C ALA A 36 9.39 -25.86 7.58
N ARG A 37 8.86 -26.58 6.59
CA ARG A 37 8.23 -27.89 6.79
C ARG A 37 9.21 -28.94 7.30
N ASP A 38 10.41 -29.01 6.73
CA ASP A 38 11.47 -29.92 7.18
C ASP A 38 11.90 -29.66 8.63
N GLN A 39 11.76 -28.41 9.08
CA GLN A 39 11.99 -28.00 10.47
C GLN A 39 10.80 -28.25 11.40
N GLY A 40 9.72 -28.86 10.90
CA GLY A 40 8.54 -29.25 11.68
C GLY A 40 7.40 -28.23 11.66
N ALA A 41 7.39 -27.23 10.78
CA ALA A 41 6.28 -26.29 10.69
C ALA A 41 4.98 -26.99 10.23
N GLU A 42 3.97 -26.97 11.09
CA GLU A 42 2.62 -27.48 10.78
C GLU A 42 1.78 -26.50 9.98
N VAL A 43 2.10 -25.20 10.05
CA VAL A 43 1.49 -24.14 9.23
C VAL A 43 2.59 -23.22 8.71
N VAL A 44 2.52 -22.85 7.44
CA VAL A 44 3.42 -21.91 6.78
C VAL A 44 2.64 -20.68 6.33
N VAL A 45 2.97 -19.55 6.96
CA VAL A 45 2.42 -18.23 6.64
C VAL A 45 3.43 -17.43 5.83
N LEU A 46 2.99 -16.84 4.73
CA LEU A 46 3.72 -15.82 3.98
C LEU A 46 3.18 -14.43 4.37
N LEU A 47 4.03 -13.60 4.95
CA LEU A 47 3.76 -12.18 5.13
C LEU A 47 4.33 -11.44 3.93
N SER A 48 3.46 -11.09 2.99
CA SER A 48 3.81 -10.58 1.67
C SER A 48 3.53 -9.10 1.52
N HIS A 49 4.41 -8.42 0.80
CA HIS A 49 4.20 -7.06 0.31
C HIS A 49 4.29 -7.01 -1.22
N ASP A 50 4.01 -8.12 -1.91
CA ASP A 50 4.01 -8.17 -3.37
C ASP A 50 2.81 -7.43 -3.98
N GLY A 51 1.66 -7.51 -3.32
CA GLY A 51 0.38 -7.00 -3.80
C GLY A 51 -0.61 -8.13 -4.12
N PHE A 52 -1.89 -7.84 -3.94
CA PHE A 52 -2.94 -8.85 -3.92
C PHE A 52 -2.97 -9.78 -5.15
N ASP A 53 -2.97 -9.23 -6.36
CA ASP A 53 -3.03 -10.04 -7.59
C ASP A 53 -1.71 -10.81 -7.86
N VAL A 54 -0.58 -10.26 -7.45
CA VAL A 54 0.73 -10.94 -7.49
C VAL A 54 0.68 -12.14 -6.54
N ASP A 55 0.22 -11.94 -5.31
CA ASP A 55 0.06 -13.01 -4.32
C ASP A 55 -0.97 -14.07 -4.76
N ARG A 56 -2.06 -13.67 -5.43
CA ARG A 56 -3.00 -14.61 -6.07
C ARG A 56 -2.28 -15.52 -7.07
N LYS A 57 -1.41 -14.96 -7.90
CA LYS A 57 -0.65 -15.75 -8.89
C LYS A 57 0.42 -16.60 -8.20
N LEU A 58 1.09 -16.09 -7.18
CA LEU A 58 2.08 -16.84 -6.38
C LEU A 58 1.45 -18.05 -5.68
N ALA A 59 0.28 -17.89 -5.06
CA ALA A 59 -0.46 -18.99 -4.41
C ALA A 59 -0.86 -20.10 -5.39
N ARG A 60 -1.01 -19.81 -6.69
CA ARG A 60 -1.26 -20.84 -7.72
C ARG A 60 -0.01 -21.61 -8.13
N ARG A 61 1.17 -21.06 -7.86
CA ARG A 61 2.45 -21.52 -8.41
C ARG A 61 3.41 -22.07 -7.37
N VAL A 62 3.22 -21.73 -6.09
CA VAL A 62 4.03 -22.20 -4.98
C VAL A 62 3.16 -22.98 -3.98
N ASP A 63 3.34 -24.29 -3.97
CA ASP A 63 2.63 -25.19 -3.06
C ASP A 63 3.15 -25.07 -1.61
N GLY A 64 2.30 -25.48 -0.66
CA GLY A 64 2.68 -25.66 0.74
C GLY A 64 2.58 -24.40 1.62
N ILE A 65 2.20 -23.25 1.04
CA ILE A 65 1.81 -22.04 1.76
C ILE A 65 0.35 -22.20 2.21
N ASP A 66 0.07 -22.06 3.51
CA ASP A 66 -1.31 -22.19 4.01
C ASP A 66 -2.03 -20.84 4.08
N VAL A 67 -1.30 -19.76 4.40
CA VAL A 67 -1.86 -18.41 4.53
C VAL A 67 -0.91 -17.40 3.92
N ILE A 68 -1.46 -16.45 3.15
CA ILE A 68 -0.77 -15.24 2.71
C ILE A 68 -1.48 -14.03 3.32
N PHE A 69 -0.76 -13.25 4.12
CA PHE A 69 -1.17 -11.90 4.48
C PHE A 69 -0.57 -10.93 3.46
N THR A 70 -1.40 -10.36 2.60
CA THR A 70 -0.97 -9.49 1.49
C THR A 70 -1.09 -8.02 1.85
N GLY A 71 0.01 -7.29 1.63
CA GLY A 71 0.11 -5.83 1.72
C GLY A 71 0.12 -5.14 0.34
N HIS A 72 0.78 -3.99 0.27
CA HIS A 72 1.02 -3.16 -0.94
C HIS A 72 -0.21 -2.55 -1.62
N THR A 73 -1.20 -3.36 -2.01
CA THR A 73 -2.33 -2.92 -2.83
C THR A 73 -3.46 -2.27 -2.06
N HIS A 74 -3.40 -2.31 -0.72
CA HIS A 74 -4.36 -1.70 0.20
C HIS A 74 -5.79 -2.24 0.06
N ASP A 75 -5.94 -3.47 -0.42
CA ASP A 75 -7.25 -4.12 -0.51
C ASP A 75 -7.79 -4.47 0.87
N ALA A 76 -9.08 -4.29 1.08
CA ALA A 76 -9.77 -4.77 2.27
C ALA A 76 -10.80 -5.79 1.84
N ILE A 77 -10.50 -7.07 2.05
CA ILE A 77 -11.41 -8.16 1.67
C ILE A 77 -12.19 -8.62 2.91
N PRO A 78 -13.53 -8.67 2.84
CA PRO A 78 -14.37 -9.01 4.00
C PRO A 78 -14.25 -10.48 4.42
N GLN A 79 -13.75 -11.35 3.53
CA GLN A 79 -13.47 -12.76 3.79
C GLN A 79 -12.17 -13.16 3.06
N PRO A 80 -11.41 -14.13 3.57
CA PRO A 80 -10.21 -14.62 2.89
C PRO A 80 -10.58 -15.23 1.53
N GLU A 81 -9.73 -15.04 0.53
CA GLU A 81 -9.85 -15.74 -0.74
C GLU A 81 -9.04 -17.03 -0.67
N GLN A 82 -9.63 -18.15 -1.06
CA GLN A 82 -8.93 -19.44 -1.06
C GLN A 82 -8.45 -19.80 -2.47
N ILE A 83 -7.14 -20.01 -2.62
CA ILE A 83 -6.49 -20.38 -3.88
C ILE A 83 -5.61 -21.60 -3.61
N ASN A 84 -5.88 -22.73 -4.27
CA ASN A 84 -5.12 -23.98 -4.10
C ASN A 84 -4.92 -24.40 -2.63
N GLY A 85 -5.90 -24.12 -1.77
CA GLY A 85 -5.84 -24.42 -0.33
C GLY A 85 -5.17 -23.32 0.52
N THR A 86 -4.50 -22.35 -0.10
CA THR A 86 -3.94 -21.17 0.57
C THR A 86 -5.01 -20.11 0.83
N LEU A 87 -5.06 -19.56 2.04
CA LEU A 87 -5.92 -18.45 2.42
C LEU A 87 -5.22 -17.12 2.20
N LEU A 88 -5.74 -16.27 1.31
CA LEU A 88 -5.25 -14.91 1.10
C LEU A 88 -6.07 -13.93 1.93
N VAL A 89 -5.40 -13.09 2.69
CA VAL A 89 -6.01 -12.12 3.62
C VAL A 89 -5.42 -10.73 3.37
N SER A 90 -6.28 -9.72 3.26
CA SER A 90 -5.87 -8.32 3.18
C SER A 90 -6.71 -7.43 4.08
N SER A 91 -6.02 -6.57 4.84
CA SER A 91 -6.56 -5.77 5.94
C SER A 91 -6.83 -4.31 5.58
N GLY A 92 -6.72 -3.93 4.30
CA GLY A 92 -6.76 -2.55 3.85
C GLY A 92 -5.48 -1.78 4.19
N SER A 93 -5.65 -0.53 4.62
CA SER A 93 -4.55 0.40 4.88
C SER A 93 -4.89 1.36 6.04
N HIS A 94 -3.91 2.15 6.46
CA HIS A 94 -4.06 3.23 7.46
C HIS A 94 -4.61 2.77 8.82
N GLY A 95 -4.43 1.49 9.17
CA GLY A 95 -4.97 0.92 10.39
C GLY A 95 -6.50 0.87 10.46
N LYS A 96 -7.21 1.04 9.32
CA LYS A 96 -8.68 1.05 9.27
C LYS A 96 -9.30 -0.27 9.71
N PHE A 97 -8.59 -1.38 9.50
CA PHE A 97 -9.04 -2.70 9.91
C PHE A 97 -7.92 -3.53 10.51
N LEU A 98 -8.31 -4.44 11.39
CA LEU A 98 -7.49 -5.53 11.90
C LEU A 98 -8.09 -6.86 11.43
N SER A 99 -7.36 -7.60 10.62
CA SER A 99 -7.73 -8.96 10.25
C SER A 99 -7.40 -9.93 11.39
N ARG A 100 -8.40 -10.66 11.86
CA ARG A 100 -8.26 -11.77 12.80
C ARG A 100 -8.59 -13.07 12.09
N LEU A 101 -7.61 -13.95 12.00
CA LEU A 101 -7.72 -15.30 11.46
C LEU A 101 -7.42 -16.29 12.58
N ASP A 102 -8.43 -17.00 13.05
CA ASP A 102 -8.30 -18.08 14.03
C ASP A 102 -8.19 -19.41 13.26
N LEU A 103 -7.13 -20.19 13.50
CA LEU A 103 -6.85 -21.45 12.81
C LEU A 103 -6.93 -22.63 13.80
N ASP A 104 -7.65 -23.68 13.42
CA ASP A 104 -7.58 -24.98 14.08
C ASP A 104 -6.58 -25.88 13.32
N VAL A 105 -5.50 -26.28 13.99
CA VAL A 105 -4.40 -27.03 13.38
C VAL A 105 -4.37 -28.44 13.97
N ASN A 106 -4.51 -29.44 13.10
CA ASN A 106 -4.52 -30.84 13.51
C ASN A 106 -3.82 -31.73 12.48
N GLY A 107 -2.81 -32.48 12.94
CA GLY A 107 -2.07 -33.42 12.12
C GLY A 107 -1.28 -32.75 10.99
N GLY A 108 -0.64 -31.62 11.28
CA GLY A 108 0.22 -30.91 10.32
C GLY A 108 -0.52 -30.14 9.22
N ARG A 109 -1.82 -29.85 9.42
CA ARG A 109 -2.65 -29.08 8.48
C ARG A 109 -3.71 -28.26 9.20
N ILE A 110 -4.21 -27.22 8.52
CA ILE A 110 -5.38 -26.46 8.97
C ILE A 110 -6.63 -27.34 8.77
N ALA A 111 -7.29 -27.70 9.88
CA ALA A 111 -8.51 -28.50 9.88
C ALA A 111 -9.76 -27.63 9.72
N ASP A 112 -9.76 -26.46 10.36
CA ASP A 112 -10.83 -25.45 10.28
C ASP A 112 -10.25 -24.05 10.51
N TRP A 113 -11.01 -23.02 10.14
CA TRP A 113 -10.63 -21.63 10.41
C TRP A 113 -11.84 -20.71 10.50
N SER A 114 -11.68 -19.60 11.22
CA SER A 114 -12.66 -18.52 11.23
C SER A 114 -11.99 -17.17 11.05
N TYR A 115 -12.70 -16.23 10.41
CA TYR A 115 -12.14 -14.93 10.04
C TYR A 115 -13.06 -13.78 10.43
N ARG A 116 -12.44 -12.67 10.87
CA ARG A 116 -13.10 -11.37 11.04
C ARG A 116 -12.18 -10.25 10.52
N LEU A 117 -12.74 -9.38 9.68
CA LEU A 117 -12.16 -8.07 9.41
C LEU A 117 -12.76 -7.07 10.40
N ILE A 118 -11.97 -6.68 11.40
CA ILE A 118 -12.45 -5.87 12.53
C ILE A 118 -12.17 -4.39 12.22
N PRO A 119 -13.20 -3.52 12.08
CA PRO A 119 -12.97 -2.10 11.87
C PRO A 119 -12.39 -1.45 13.12
N VAL A 120 -11.40 -0.57 12.93
CA VAL A 120 -10.80 0.22 14.00
C VAL A 120 -11.46 1.59 14.00
N LEU A 121 -12.47 1.75 14.87
CA LEU A 121 -13.27 2.97 14.99
C LEU A 121 -12.86 3.72 16.26
N SER A 122 -12.22 4.88 16.11
CA SER A 122 -11.66 5.66 17.23
C SER A 122 -12.71 6.27 18.16
N ASP A 123 -13.97 6.32 17.73
CA ASP A 123 -15.12 6.75 18.53
C ASP A 123 -15.76 5.60 19.34
N ALA A 124 -15.36 4.35 19.08
CA ALA A 124 -15.89 3.16 19.75
C ALA A 124 -14.82 2.32 20.49
N ILE A 125 -13.53 2.59 20.25
CA ILE A 125 -12.41 1.86 20.84
C ILE A 125 -11.53 2.86 21.60
N ASP A 126 -11.42 2.66 22.92
CA ASP A 126 -10.54 3.48 23.76
C ASP A 126 -9.07 3.27 23.35
N PRO A 127 -8.28 4.35 23.18
CA PRO A 127 -6.87 4.21 22.90
C PRO A 127 -6.15 3.62 24.11
N ASP A 128 -5.17 2.76 23.85
CA ASP A 128 -4.26 2.30 24.89
C ASP A 128 -3.51 3.51 25.49
N PRO A 129 -3.55 3.72 26.83
CA PRO A 129 -3.02 4.93 27.44
C PRO A 129 -1.49 5.04 27.34
N GLU A 130 -0.77 3.92 27.28
CA GLU A 130 0.68 3.91 27.12
C GLU A 130 1.06 4.36 25.70
N ILE A 131 0.43 3.75 24.69
CA ILE A 131 0.67 4.11 23.29
C ILE A 131 0.20 5.54 22.98
N ALA A 132 -0.94 5.96 23.52
CA ALA A 132 -1.41 7.34 23.39
C ALA A 132 -0.39 8.33 23.97
N GLY A 133 0.23 8.01 25.12
CA GLY A 133 1.30 8.78 25.73
C GLY A 133 2.52 8.92 24.80
N VAL A 134 2.98 7.81 24.21
CA VAL A 134 4.10 7.79 23.25
C VAL A 134 3.80 8.65 22.02
N VAL A 135 2.62 8.49 21.43
CA VAL A 135 2.20 9.27 20.25
C VAL A 135 2.14 10.77 20.59
N GLN A 136 1.57 11.12 21.75
CA GLN A 136 1.50 12.51 22.18
C GLN A 136 2.90 13.11 22.39
N GLU A 137 3.81 12.37 23.03
CA GLU A 137 5.18 12.82 23.28
C GLU A 137 5.92 13.10 21.97
N ILE A 138 5.88 12.16 21.01
CA ILE A 138 6.53 12.30 19.70
C ILE A 138 5.96 13.51 18.94
N ARG A 139 4.64 13.71 18.99
CA ARG A 139 3.97 14.77 18.22
C ARG A 139 4.10 16.14 18.86
N LYS A 140 4.24 16.23 20.18
CA LYS A 140 4.21 17.48 20.95
C LYS A 140 5.08 18.61 20.38
N PRO A 141 6.34 18.37 19.93
CA PRO A 141 7.17 19.43 19.36
C PRO A 141 6.69 19.96 18.01
N HIS A 142 5.82 19.22 17.31
CA HIS A 142 5.40 19.48 15.94
C HIS A 142 3.93 19.91 15.83
N LEU A 143 3.17 19.85 16.93
CA LEU A 143 1.71 20.08 16.92
C LEU A 143 1.31 21.45 16.36
N GLU A 144 2.07 22.50 16.64
CA GLU A 144 1.78 23.84 16.11
C GLU A 144 1.83 23.86 14.59
N THR A 145 2.91 23.33 14.01
CA THR A 145 3.05 23.22 12.56
C THR A 145 2.00 22.30 11.95
N LEU A 146 1.83 21.09 12.49
CA LEU A 146 0.90 20.09 11.97
C LEU A 146 -0.55 20.60 11.95
N ARG A 147 -0.95 21.40 12.95
CA ARG A 147 -2.31 21.96 13.07
C ARG A 147 -2.52 23.27 12.33
N THR A 148 -1.51 23.78 11.62
CA THR A 148 -1.67 25.01 10.85
C THR A 148 -2.67 24.76 9.71
N VAL A 149 -3.78 25.50 9.73
CA VAL A 149 -4.82 25.45 8.71
C VAL A 149 -4.38 26.24 7.48
N LEU A 150 -4.42 25.59 6.33
CA LEU A 150 -4.05 26.15 5.02
C LEU A 150 -5.29 26.57 4.20
N GLY A 151 -6.43 25.94 4.48
CA GLY A 151 -7.69 26.21 3.81
C GLY A 151 -8.79 25.30 4.33
N GLN A 152 -9.92 25.28 3.64
CA GLN A 152 -11.05 24.40 3.93
C GLN A 152 -11.57 23.83 2.61
N THR A 153 -11.94 22.56 2.59
CA THR A 153 -12.49 21.95 1.38
C THR A 153 -14.01 22.07 1.32
N GLU A 154 -14.57 22.39 0.16
CA GLU A 154 -16.03 22.38 -0.08
C GLU A 154 -16.54 21.03 -0.61
N THR A 155 -15.63 20.18 -1.10
CA THR A 155 -15.93 18.87 -1.69
C THR A 155 -15.07 17.78 -1.06
N PRO A 156 -15.40 16.49 -1.23
CA PRO A 156 -14.54 15.42 -0.73
C PRO A 156 -13.17 15.46 -1.42
N LEU A 157 -12.09 15.44 -0.63
CA LEU A 157 -10.73 15.23 -1.12
C LEU A 157 -10.33 13.79 -0.86
N TYR A 158 -10.00 13.03 -1.89
CA TYR A 158 -9.56 11.63 -1.76
C TYR A 158 -8.40 11.35 -2.73
N ARG A 159 -7.57 10.39 -2.35
CA ARG A 159 -6.38 9.97 -3.11
C ARG A 159 -6.68 8.82 -4.06
N ARG A 160 -7.22 7.72 -3.52
CA ARG A 160 -7.31 6.43 -4.22
C ARG A 160 -8.31 6.46 -5.37
N GLY A 161 -7.87 6.05 -6.56
CA GLY A 161 -8.69 5.90 -7.76
C GLY A 161 -7.83 5.64 -8.98
N ASN A 162 -8.14 4.62 -9.78
CA ASN A 162 -7.26 4.14 -10.87
C ASN A 162 -6.86 5.19 -11.91
N PHE A 163 -7.62 6.28 -12.05
CA PHE A 163 -7.39 7.33 -13.04
C PHE A 163 -7.24 8.73 -12.44
N ASN A 164 -7.80 8.96 -11.24
CA ASN A 164 -7.80 10.27 -10.60
C ASN A 164 -8.23 10.17 -9.13
N GLY A 165 -7.76 11.12 -8.32
CA GLY A 165 -8.24 11.47 -7.00
C GLY A 165 -8.30 12.99 -6.84
N THR A 166 -9.32 13.52 -6.14
CA THR A 166 -9.49 14.98 -6.00
C THR A 166 -8.38 15.65 -5.17
N TRP A 167 -7.62 14.89 -4.37
CA TRP A 167 -6.37 15.37 -3.78
C TRP A 167 -5.28 15.63 -4.84
N ASP A 168 -5.16 14.74 -5.82
CA ASP A 168 -4.21 14.89 -6.93
C ASP A 168 -4.57 16.06 -7.84
N ASP A 169 -5.86 16.27 -8.10
CA ASP A 169 -6.33 17.47 -8.80
C ASP A 169 -5.85 18.75 -8.11
N LEU A 170 -6.01 18.83 -6.79
CA LEU A 170 -5.58 19.99 -6.01
C LEU A 170 -4.05 20.18 -6.05
N ILE A 171 -3.28 19.11 -5.91
CA ILE A 171 -1.81 19.14 -5.98
C ILE A 171 -1.34 19.59 -7.35
N CYS A 172 -1.88 19.00 -8.42
CA CYS A 172 -1.56 19.35 -9.79
C CYS A 172 -1.91 20.80 -10.11
N GLN A 173 -3.06 21.30 -9.65
CA GLN A 173 -3.44 22.71 -9.80
C GLN A 173 -2.45 23.65 -9.11
N ALA A 174 -2.04 23.34 -7.88
CA ALA A 174 -1.06 24.12 -7.15
C ALA A 174 0.32 24.10 -7.85
N LEU A 175 0.75 22.96 -8.38
CA LEU A 175 1.99 22.86 -9.16
C LEU A 175 1.92 23.71 -10.44
N MET A 176 0.82 23.66 -11.18
CA MET A 176 0.64 24.46 -12.39
C MET A 176 0.65 25.97 -12.06
N SER A 177 -0.03 26.39 -10.98
CA SER A 177 -0.06 27.81 -10.58
C SER A 177 1.30 28.33 -10.11
N GLU A 178 2.06 27.53 -9.37
CA GLU A 178 3.34 27.94 -8.76
C GLU A 178 4.56 27.72 -9.66
N ARG A 179 4.42 26.97 -10.75
CA ARG A 179 5.54 26.61 -11.65
C ARG A 179 5.31 26.98 -13.10
N GLU A 180 4.20 27.65 -13.44
CA GLU A 180 3.88 28.06 -14.81
C GLU A 180 4.00 26.88 -15.80
N ALA A 181 3.36 25.76 -15.45
CA ALA A 181 3.37 24.54 -16.25
C ALA A 181 2.01 24.37 -16.96
N ASP A 182 2.03 23.86 -18.19
CA ASP A 182 0.81 23.56 -18.95
C ASP A 182 0.16 22.24 -18.52
N ILE A 183 0.97 21.31 -17.98
CA ILE A 183 0.57 19.99 -17.51
C ILE A 183 1.34 19.71 -16.21
N ALA A 184 0.66 19.12 -15.23
CA ALA A 184 1.27 18.56 -14.03
C ALA A 184 0.93 17.07 -13.92
N MET A 185 1.86 16.31 -13.36
CA MET A 185 1.70 14.89 -13.05
C MET A 185 1.93 14.70 -11.56
N SER A 186 1.03 13.98 -10.90
CA SER A 186 1.17 13.56 -9.51
C SER A 186 1.37 12.05 -9.47
N PRO A 187 2.21 11.51 -8.58
CA PRO A 187 2.35 10.07 -8.45
C PRO A 187 1.05 9.45 -7.90
N GLY A 188 0.52 8.42 -8.56
CA GLY A 188 -0.66 7.68 -8.12
C GLY A 188 -0.41 6.78 -6.90
N PHE A 189 -0.01 7.38 -5.78
CA PHE A 189 0.16 6.69 -4.50
C PHE A 189 -1.18 6.27 -3.92
N ARG A 190 -1.21 5.07 -3.33
CA ARG A 190 -2.41 4.52 -2.67
C ARG A 190 -2.55 4.91 -1.19
N TRP A 191 -1.56 5.60 -0.64
CA TRP A 191 -1.60 6.14 0.72
C TRP A 191 -2.02 7.60 0.68
N GLY A 192 -2.87 7.98 1.63
CA GLY A 192 -3.43 9.32 1.76
C GLY A 192 -4.80 9.25 2.42
N ALA A 193 -5.04 10.08 3.43
CA ALA A 193 -6.33 10.20 4.09
C ALA A 193 -7.29 11.06 3.26
N ALA A 194 -8.58 10.78 3.37
CA ALA A 194 -9.61 11.59 2.73
C ALA A 194 -10.09 12.71 3.67
N LEU A 195 -10.46 13.85 3.10
CA LEU A 195 -11.17 14.92 3.81
C LEU A 195 -12.61 15.03 3.28
N LEU A 196 -13.53 15.28 4.19
CA LEU A 196 -14.95 15.53 3.93
C LEU A 196 -15.21 17.02 3.70
N PRO A 197 -16.30 17.39 3.00
CA PRO A 197 -16.74 18.76 2.87
C PRO A 197 -16.82 19.48 4.22
N GLY A 198 -16.28 20.71 4.26
CA GLY A 198 -16.22 21.56 5.45
C GLY A 198 -15.08 21.22 6.42
N GLN A 199 -14.23 20.23 6.14
CA GLN A 199 -13.03 20.02 6.94
C GLN A 199 -11.92 20.98 6.55
N ASP A 200 -11.16 21.42 7.56
CA ASP A 200 -9.94 22.17 7.36
C ASP A 200 -8.89 21.29 6.66
N ILE A 201 -8.14 21.89 5.74
CA ILE A 201 -6.93 21.33 5.16
C ILE A 201 -5.77 21.85 5.99
N THR A 202 -5.06 20.96 6.69
CA THR A 202 -3.92 21.30 7.53
C THR A 202 -2.58 20.93 6.88
N VAL A 203 -1.48 21.42 7.46
CA VAL A 203 -0.13 20.96 7.07
C VAL A 203 0.04 19.45 7.26
N GLU A 204 -0.59 18.87 8.29
CA GLU A 204 -0.57 17.42 8.49
C GLU A 204 -1.25 16.67 7.33
N ASP A 205 -2.35 17.18 6.81
CA ASP A 205 -3.03 16.58 5.66
C ASP A 205 -2.15 16.62 4.41
N VAL A 206 -1.43 17.73 4.18
CA VAL A 206 -0.46 17.84 3.08
C VAL A 206 0.66 16.80 3.24
N TYR A 207 1.23 16.65 4.44
CA TYR A 207 2.22 15.60 4.70
C TYR A 207 1.63 14.20 4.49
N ASN A 208 0.37 13.98 4.87
CA ASN A 208 -0.32 12.71 4.65
C ASN A 208 -0.45 12.35 3.15
N GLN A 209 -0.42 13.34 2.25
CA GLN A 209 -0.47 13.11 0.80
C GLN A 209 0.91 13.11 0.11
N THR A 210 1.93 13.74 0.71
CA THR A 210 3.18 14.08 -0.01
C THR A 210 4.49 13.73 0.70
N ALA A 211 4.43 13.16 1.92
CA ALA A 211 5.63 12.86 2.72
C ALA A 211 6.42 11.64 2.21
N ILE A 212 7.16 11.84 1.12
CA ILE A 212 8.25 10.98 0.67
C ILE A 212 9.61 11.61 1.03
N THR A 213 10.68 10.81 1.05
CA THR A 213 12.04 11.26 1.41
C THR A 213 12.76 12.03 0.30
N TYR A 214 12.13 12.13 -0.88
CA TYR A 214 12.59 12.87 -2.07
C TYR A 214 11.43 13.73 -2.62
N PRO A 215 10.90 14.69 -1.83
CA PRO A 215 9.63 15.37 -2.12
C PRO A 215 9.77 16.55 -3.11
N GLU A 216 10.92 16.71 -3.76
CA GLU A 216 11.16 17.82 -4.68
C GLU A 216 10.22 17.79 -5.90
N ALA A 217 9.64 18.95 -6.22
CA ALA A 217 8.87 19.14 -7.44
C ALA A 217 9.75 19.65 -8.57
N TYR A 218 9.73 18.96 -9.71
CA TYR A 218 10.54 19.29 -10.89
C TYR A 218 9.67 19.88 -12.01
N ARG A 219 10.22 20.87 -12.73
CA ARG A 219 9.64 21.41 -13.97
C ARG A 219 10.59 21.13 -15.12
N GLN A 220 10.09 20.49 -16.17
CA GLN A 220 10.86 20.19 -17.37
C GLN A 220 10.01 20.31 -18.63
N GLN A 221 10.65 20.62 -19.75
CA GLN A 221 9.99 20.55 -21.06
C GLN A 221 9.90 19.11 -21.52
N MET A 222 8.74 18.71 -22.03
CA MET A 222 8.50 17.41 -22.64
C MET A 222 7.82 17.61 -23.99
N SER A 223 8.21 16.79 -24.97
CA SER A 223 7.45 16.65 -26.21
C SER A 223 6.13 15.92 -25.96
N GLY A 224 5.13 16.15 -26.82
CA GLY A 224 3.87 15.41 -26.75
C GLY A 224 4.06 13.89 -26.90
N GLU A 225 5.09 13.46 -27.63
CA GLU A 225 5.48 12.05 -27.74
C GLU A 225 5.95 11.48 -26.40
N GLN A 226 6.80 12.20 -25.66
CA GLN A 226 7.25 11.77 -24.32
C GLN A 226 6.07 11.64 -23.35
N ILE A 227 5.16 12.61 -23.35
CA ILE A 227 3.96 12.56 -22.50
C ILE A 227 3.12 11.33 -22.84
N LYS A 228 2.88 11.09 -24.14
CA LYS A 228 2.14 9.91 -24.58
C LYS A 228 2.82 8.62 -24.12
N LEU A 229 4.13 8.48 -24.31
CA LEU A 229 4.87 7.28 -23.94
C LEU A 229 4.82 7.01 -22.43
N ILE A 230 4.90 8.05 -21.59
CA ILE A 230 4.76 7.91 -20.14
C ILE A 230 3.38 7.36 -19.79
N LEU A 231 2.31 7.92 -20.36
CA LEU A 231 0.94 7.48 -20.08
C LEU A 231 0.69 6.04 -20.57
N GLU A 232 1.21 5.67 -21.73
CA GLU A 232 1.10 4.30 -22.26
C GLU A 232 1.87 3.30 -21.40
N ASP A 233 3.08 3.64 -20.94
CA ASP A 233 3.89 2.77 -20.08
C ASP A 233 3.21 2.51 -18.72
N VAL A 234 2.62 3.56 -18.12
CA VAL A 234 1.83 3.42 -16.90
C VAL A 234 0.58 2.56 -17.14
N ALA A 235 -0.14 2.76 -18.25
CA ALA A 235 -1.31 1.97 -18.59
C ALA A 235 -0.98 0.49 -18.85
N ASP A 236 0.10 0.21 -19.59
CA ASP A 236 0.60 -1.14 -19.86
C ASP A 236 0.98 -1.88 -18.58
N ASN A 237 1.46 -1.16 -17.55
CA ASN A 237 1.74 -1.71 -16.23
C ASN A 237 0.46 -1.98 -15.43
N LEU A 238 -0.38 -0.95 -15.26
CA LEU A 238 -1.55 -1.01 -14.37
C LEU A 238 -2.61 -2.00 -14.86
N PHE A 239 -2.81 -2.06 -16.18
CA PHE A 239 -3.80 -2.91 -16.82
C PHE A 239 -3.21 -4.19 -17.42
N ASN A 240 -1.98 -4.54 -17.07
CA ASN A 240 -1.36 -5.75 -17.57
C ASN A 240 -2.20 -6.98 -17.19
N PRO A 241 -2.52 -7.87 -18.14
CA PRO A 241 -3.27 -9.09 -17.84
C PRO A 241 -2.48 -10.10 -17.01
N ASP A 242 -1.14 -10.00 -16.98
CA ASP A 242 -0.31 -10.80 -16.09
C ASP A 242 -0.05 -10.02 -14.78
N PRO A 243 -0.54 -10.51 -13.62
CA PRO A 243 -0.24 -9.90 -12.32
C PRO A 243 1.25 -9.72 -12.03
N TYR A 244 2.12 -10.59 -12.53
CA TYR A 244 3.58 -10.45 -12.32
C TYR A 244 4.21 -9.32 -13.11
N CYS A 245 3.47 -8.68 -14.00
CA CYS A 245 3.90 -7.47 -14.69
C CYS A 245 3.29 -6.20 -14.07
N GLN A 246 2.42 -6.34 -13.07
CA GLN A 246 1.83 -5.22 -12.35
C GLN A 246 2.75 -4.81 -11.20
N HIS A 247 3.14 -3.54 -11.16
CA HIS A 247 3.98 -3.01 -10.08
C HIS A 247 3.14 -2.35 -8.97
N GLY A 248 1.89 -1.98 -9.26
CA GLY A 248 0.99 -1.28 -8.34
C GLY A 248 0.98 0.24 -8.55
N GLY A 249 0.31 0.95 -7.65
CA GLY A 249 -0.04 2.36 -7.85
C GLY A 249 -1.37 2.53 -8.59
N ASP A 250 -1.81 3.78 -8.67
CA ASP A 250 -2.92 4.25 -9.49
C ASP A 250 -2.31 5.17 -10.60
N MET A 251 -3.08 5.61 -11.59
CA MET A 251 -2.59 6.61 -12.57
C MET A 251 -2.64 8.03 -12.02
#